data_AF-A0A950SA12-F1
#
_entry.id   AF-A0A950SA12-F1
#
_cell.length_a   1.000
_cell.length_b   1.000
_cell.length_c   1.000
_cell.angle_alpha   90.00
_cell.angle_beta   90.00
_cell.angle_gamma   90.00
#
_symmetry.space_group_name_H-M   'P 1'
#
loop_
_entity.id
_entity.type
_entity.pdbx_description
1 polymer ?
#
loop_
_entity_poly.entity_id
_entity_poly.type
_entity_poly.pdbx_seq_one_letter_code
_entity_poly.pdbx_strand_id
1 'polypeptide(L)' 'MVTLILAASEPSKVPFYFAGGALAVWAVVLAAVGLTRPAFPGNASGQRAVIGVSLLLVAIAIAMAIVTSR' A
#
# COMPACT_ATOMS: atom_id res chain seq x y z
N MET A 1 -18.01 11.45 30.06
CA MET A 1 -18.96 10.56 29.34
C MET A 1 -19.03 10.87 27.84
N VAL A 2 -19.20 12.13 27.44
CA VAL A 2 -19.21 12.56 26.02
C VAL A 2 -17.92 12.16 25.25
N THR A 3 -16.74 12.30 25.87
CA THR A 3 -15.45 11.93 25.26
C THR A 3 -15.33 10.44 24.90
N LEU A 4 -15.92 9.55 25.72
CA LEU A 4 -15.91 8.10 25.48
C LEU A 4 -16.78 7.71 24.28
N ILE A 5 -17.89 8.41 24.08
CA ILE A 5 -18.81 8.18 22.94
C ILE A 5 -18.17 8.67 21.63
N LEU A 6 -17.45 9.79 21.68
CA LEU A 6 -16.70 10.32 20.52
C LEU A 6 -15.55 9.38 20.11
N ALA A 7 -14.78 8.88 21.09
CA ALA A 7 -13.70 7.92 20.81
C ALA A 7 -14.22 6.59 20.23
N ALA A 8 -15.39 6.12 20.69
CA ALA A 8 -16.03 4.92 20.14
C ALA A 8 -16.57 5.11 18.71
N SER A 9 -16.68 6.35 18.22
CA SER A 9 -17.18 6.68 16.88
C SER A 9 -16.08 6.95 15.86
N GLU A 10 -14.80 6.70 16.20
CA GLU A 10 -13.68 6.96 15.31
C GLU A 10 -13.74 6.07 14.04
N PRO A 11 -13.50 6.62 12.84
CA PRO A 11 -13.48 5.84 11.61
C PRO A 11 -12.51 4.67 11.66
N SER A 12 -12.99 3.51 11.20
CA SER A 12 -12.17 2.29 11.15
C SER A 12 -10.95 2.49 10.25
N LYS A 13 -9.77 2.21 10.79
CA LYS A 13 -8.48 2.24 10.06
C LYS A 13 -8.20 0.97 9.26
N VAL A 14 -9.08 -0.03 9.35
CA VAL A 14 -8.92 -1.33 8.67
C VAL A 14 -8.65 -1.19 7.16
N PRO A 15 -9.36 -0.32 6.39
CA PRO A 15 -9.07 -0.12 4.98
C PRO A 15 -7.63 0.36 4.72
N PHE A 16 -7.11 1.25 5.57
CA PHE A 16 -5.73 1.71 5.48
C PHE A 16 -4.72 0.60 5.78
N TYR A 17 -4.98 -0.23 6.80
CA TYR A 17 -4.10 -1.36 7.12
C TYR A 17 -4.01 -2.37 5.98
N PHE A 18 -5.13 -2.67 5.31
CA PHE A 18 -5.10 -3.55 4.13
C PHE A 18 -4.37 -2.91 2.95
N ALA A 19 -4.63 -1.63 2.65
CA ALA A 19 -3.96 -0.93 1.56
C ALA A 19 -2.45 -0.80 1.76
N GLY A 20 -2.03 -0.35 2.96
CA GLY A 20 -0.63 -0.23 3.33
C GLY A 20 0.06 -1.60 3.43
N GLY A 21 -0.63 -2.60 3.98
CA GLY A 21 -0.15 -3.98 4.03
C GLY A 21 0.09 -4.58 2.64
N ALA A 22 -0.85 -4.38 1.72
CA ALA A 22 -0.70 -4.82 0.33
C ALA A 22 0.51 -4.16 -0.36
N LEU A 23 0.70 -2.84 -0.16
CA LEU A 23 1.87 -2.13 -0.65
C LEU A 23 3.19 -2.68 -0.05
N ALA A 24 3.21 -2.95 1.26
CA ALA A 24 4.39 -3.49 1.93
C ALA A 24 4.73 -4.90 1.41
N VAL A 25 3.74 -5.77 1.28
CA VAL A 25 3.92 -7.12 0.71
C VAL A 25 4.46 -7.03 -0.72
N TRP A 26 3.89 -6.14 -1.54
CA TRP A 26 4.39 -5.90 -2.89
C TRP A 26 5.86 -5.48 -2.91
N ALA A 27 6.27 -4.54 -2.04
CA ALA A 27 7.65 -4.12 -1.93
C ALA A 27 8.60 -5.25 -1.52
N VAL A 28 8.19 -6.11 -0.58
CA VAL A 28 8.97 -7.29 -0.16
C VAL A 28 9.10 -8.28 -1.32
N VAL A 29 8.03 -8.53 -2.07
CA VAL A 29 8.06 -9.38 -3.27
C VAL A 29 9.02 -8.81 -4.31
N LEU A 30 8.96 -7.51 -4.59
CA LEU A 30 9.90 -6.85 -5.51
C LEU A 30 11.34 -6.97 -5.05
N ALA A 31 11.61 -6.79 -3.75
CA ALA A 31 12.95 -6.95 -3.20
C ALA A 31 13.45 -8.39 -3.36
N ALA A 32 12.63 -9.39 -2.97
CA ALA A 32 12.98 -10.80 -3.11
C ALA A 32 13.24 -11.18 -4.57
N VAL A 33 12.39 -10.73 -5.50
CA VAL A 33 12.55 -11.00 -6.93
C VAL A 33 13.78 -10.29 -7.50
N GLY A 34 13.98 -9.01 -7.18
CA GLY A 34 15.11 -8.22 -7.66
C GLY A 34 16.46 -8.73 -7.16
N LEU A 35 16.51 -9.24 -5.93
CA LEU A 35 17.72 -9.84 -5.37
C LEU A 35 18.02 -11.24 -5.94
N THR A 36 16.99 -11.99 -6.35
CA THR A 36 17.15 -13.37 -6.86
C THR A 36 17.28 -13.46 -8.37
N ARG A 37 16.87 -12.42 -9.11
CA ARG A 37 16.86 -12.42 -10.58
C ARG A 37 17.65 -11.22 -11.11
N PRO A 38 18.91 -11.41 -11.55
CA PRO A 38 19.76 -10.33 -12.04
C PRO A 38 19.17 -9.57 -13.25
N ALA A 39 18.37 -10.27 -14.05
CA ALA A 39 17.71 -9.69 -15.20
C ALA A 39 16.40 -8.96 -14.85
N PHE A 40 15.88 -9.03 -13.62
CA PHE A 40 14.68 -8.31 -13.24
C PHE A 40 14.90 -6.79 -13.29
N PRO A 41 13.94 -5.98 -13.78
CA PRO A 41 12.59 -6.32 -14.28
C PRO A 41 12.53 -6.70 -15.78
N GLY A 42 13.67 -6.93 -16.41
CA GLY A 42 13.79 -7.45 -17.77
C GLY A 42 13.71 -6.33 -18.79
N ASN A 43 12.57 -6.25 -19.46
CA ASN A 43 12.33 -5.34 -20.58
C ASN A 43 11.52 -4.10 -20.14
N ALA A 44 11.31 -3.17 -21.08
CA ALA A 44 10.55 -1.94 -20.85
C ALA A 44 9.10 -2.18 -20.38
N SER A 45 8.47 -3.28 -20.82
CA SER A 45 7.11 -3.63 -20.38
C SER A 45 7.12 -4.05 -18.90
N GLY A 46 8.09 -4.88 -18.50
CA GLY A 46 8.27 -5.27 -17.10
C GLY A 46 8.54 -4.07 -16.18
N GLN A 47 9.40 -3.13 -16.61
CA GLN A 47 9.63 -1.89 -15.88
C GLN A 47 8.33 -1.08 -15.69
N ARG A 48 7.57 -0.89 -16.77
CA ARG A 48 6.30 -0.14 -16.73
C ARG A 48 5.27 -0.82 -15.83
N ALA A 49 5.20 -2.15 -15.85
CA ALA A 49 4.29 -2.90 -14.98
C ALA A 49 4.66 -2.71 -13.50
N VAL A 50 5.94 -2.85 -13.14
CA VAL A 50 6.41 -2.65 -11.76
C VAL A 50 6.11 -1.22 -11.28
N ILE A 51 6.42 -0.22 -12.11
CA ILE A 51 6.15 1.19 -11.79
C ILE A 51 4.64 1.41 -11.63
N GLY A 52 3.83 0.94 -12.59
CA GLY A 52 2.38 1.13 -12.59
C GLY A 52 1.70 0.51 -11.38
N VAL A 53 2.02 -0.74 -11.05
CA VAL A 53 1.48 -1.41 -9.85
C VAL A 53 1.92 -0.69 -8.58
N SER A 54 3.17 -0.26 -8.50
CA SER A 54 3.68 0.44 -7.32
C SER A 54 2.98 1.79 -7.11
N LEU A 55 2.83 2.59 -8.18
CA LEU A 55 2.12 3.87 -8.12
C LEU A 55 0.65 3.68 -7.74
N LEU A 56 -0.01 2.66 -8.29
CA LEU A 56 -1.39 2.35 -7.96
C LEU A 56 -1.55 2.01 -6.47
N LEU A 57 -0.71 1.11 -5.95
CA LEU A 57 -0.75 0.71 -4.53
C LEU A 57 -0.45 1.89 -3.60
N VAL A 58 0.54 2.73 -3.96
CA VAL A 58 0.85 3.96 -3.22
C VAL A 58 -0.35 4.92 -3.20
N ALA A 59 -0.97 5.16 -4.36
CA ALA A 59 -2.13 6.05 -4.45
C ALA A 59 -3.31 5.55 -3.60
N ILE A 60 -3.58 4.24 -3.61
CA ILE A 60 -4.62 3.63 -2.78
C ILE A 60 -4.28 3.77 -1.29
N ALA A 61 -3.03 3.49 -0.89
CA ALA A 61 -2.61 3.62 0.49
C ALA A 61 -2.74 5.07 1.00
N ILE A 62 -2.33 6.06 0.20
CA ILE A 62 -2.50 7.48 0.53
C ILE A 62 -3.98 7.84 0.64
N ALA A 63 -4.81 7.42 -0.32
CA ALA A 63 -6.24 7.70 -0.31
C ALA A 63 -6.90 7.12 0.95
N MET A 64 -6.60 5.87 1.30
CA MET A 64 -7.14 5.23 2.51
C MET A 64 -6.60 5.88 3.79
N ALA A 65 -5.35 6.35 3.79
CA ALA A 65 -4.82 7.11 4.92
C ALA A 65 -5.64 8.37 5.15
N ILE A 66 -5.90 9.16 4.10
CA ILE A 66 -6.68 10.40 4.18
C ILE A 66 -8.13 10.13 4.60
N VAL A 67 -8.76 9.10 4.04
CA VAL A 67 -10.16 8.77 4.35
C VAL A 67 -10.33 8.29 5.79
N THR A 68 -9.35 7.54 6.32
CA THR A 68 -9.44 6.95 7.66
C THR A 68 -8.77 7.80 8.74
N SER A 69 -8.06 8.87 8.40
CA SER A 69 -7.41 9.77 9.38
C SER A 69 -8.33 10.83 9.98
N ARG A 70 -9.57 10.95 9.51
CA ARG A 70 -10.55 11.90 10.02
C ARG A 70 -11.28 11.40 11.26
#